data_AF-A0A2H4SKI2-F1
#
_entry.id   AF-A0A2H4SKI2-F1
#
_cell.length_a   1.000
_cell.length_b   1.000
_cell.length_c   1.000
_cell.angle_alpha   90.00
_cell.angle_beta   90.00
_cell.angle_gamma   90.00
#
_symmetry.space_group_name_H-M   'P 1'
#
loop_
_entity.id
_entity.type
_entity.pdbx_description
1 polymer ?
#
loop_
_entity_poly.entity_id
_entity_poly.type
_entity_poly.pdbx_seq_one_letter_code
_entity_poly.pdbx_strand_id
1 'polypeptide(L)'
;MPAAYFAEELVAAYPDTKVVLTIRDVDKWHKSVTNTLEVVDTSILWATIGLFASLLRMPNRWNWPMFQKLHQVLYDHNFPQNGKASFEEHYARIRSLVPADRLLEYHVSEGWAPLCAFLGRPIPEDNDTPFINQTSEINDKLLTMHMENLKAQGKRVLNICAYAALAWLVAQALRPVLERQNGRLWM
;
A
#
# COMPACT_ATOMS: atom_id res chain seq x y z
N MET A 1 -5.39 1.87 -1.62
CA MET A 1 -5.03 3.14 -2.27
C MET A 1 -3.71 2.91 -2.99
N PRO A 2 -3.69 2.91 -4.33
CA PRO A 2 -3.37 4.17 -5.00
C PRO A 2 -4.32 4.58 -6.13
N ALA A 3 -5.21 3.68 -6.60
CA ALA A 3 -6.04 3.94 -7.77
C ALA A 3 -6.90 5.21 -7.66
N ALA A 4 -7.46 5.50 -6.48
CA ALA A 4 -8.29 6.67 -6.26
C ALA A 4 -7.56 8.02 -6.47
N TYR A 5 -6.21 8.03 -6.44
CA TYR A 5 -5.43 9.24 -6.72
C TYR A 5 -5.32 9.54 -8.22
N PHE A 6 -5.56 8.53 -9.07
CA PHE A 6 -5.58 8.67 -10.52
C PHE A 6 -7.01 8.81 -11.05
N ALA A 7 -7.91 9.37 -10.24
CA ALA A 7 -9.32 9.43 -10.59
C ALA A 7 -9.56 10.25 -11.86
N GLU A 8 -8.79 11.30 -12.10
CA GLU A 8 -8.89 12.12 -13.30
C GLU A 8 -8.52 11.33 -14.55
N GLU A 9 -7.38 10.64 -14.52
CA GLU A 9 -6.91 9.80 -15.62
C GLU A 9 -7.84 8.62 -15.85
N LEU A 10 -8.38 8.02 -14.79
CA LEU A 10 -9.33 6.91 -14.87
C LEU A 10 -10.68 7.36 -15.45
N VAL A 11 -11.21 8.50 -15.03
CA VAL A 11 -12.45 9.06 -15.59
C VAL A 11 -12.25 9.44 -17.06
N ALA A 12 -11.10 10.02 -17.41
CA ALA A 12 -10.76 10.35 -18.79
C ALA A 12 -10.60 9.11 -19.67
N ALA A 13 -9.94 8.06 -19.17
CA ALA A 13 -9.72 6.82 -19.89
C ALA A 13 -11.00 5.98 -20.06
N TYR A 14 -11.96 6.11 -19.14
CA TYR A 14 -13.22 5.37 -19.13
C TYR A 14 -14.44 6.32 -19.06
N PRO A 15 -14.72 7.07 -20.14
CA PRO A 15 -15.69 8.17 -20.14
C PRO A 15 -17.14 7.73 -19.88
N ASP A 16 -17.48 6.46 -20.08
CA ASP A 16 -18.84 5.94 -19.86
C ASP A 16 -19.01 5.22 -18.50
N THR A 17 -17.95 5.18 -17.69
CA THR A 17 -17.98 4.43 -16.42
C THR A 17 -18.73 5.19 -15.34
N LYS A 18 -19.46 4.42 -14.53
CA LYS A 18 -20.11 4.88 -13.30
C LYS A 18 -19.08 5.02 -12.18
N VAL A 19 -19.12 6.14 -11.47
CA VAL A 19 -18.21 6.45 -10.36
C VAL A 19 -18.99 6.44 -9.06
N VAL A 20 -18.46 5.74 -8.05
CA VAL A 20 -19.00 5.73 -6.69
C VAL A 20 -18.03 6.52 -5.82
N LEU A 21 -18.48 7.66 -5.31
CA LEU A 21 -17.76 8.46 -4.32
C LEU A 21 -18.31 8.12 -2.94
N THR A 22 -17.53 7.41 -2.13
CA THR A 22 -17.93 7.12 -0.76
C THR A 22 -17.85 8.38 0.09
N ILE A 23 -18.93 8.76 0.76
CA ILE A 23 -19.01 9.97 1.57
C ILE A 23 -18.86 9.66 3.06
N ARG A 24 -18.20 10.57 3.78
CA ARG A 24 -18.01 10.49 5.23
C ARG A 24 -17.83 11.90 5.80
N ASP A 25 -18.22 12.09 7.05
CA ASP A 25 -17.89 13.30 7.82
C ASP A 25 -16.36 13.50 7.89
N VAL A 26 -15.89 14.68 7.48
CA VAL A 26 -14.47 14.99 7.34
C VAL A 26 -13.72 14.93 8.67
N ASP A 27 -14.35 15.32 9.78
CA ASP A 27 -13.74 15.28 11.10
C ASP A 27 -13.57 13.84 11.59
N LYS A 28 -14.60 13.00 11.42
CA LYS A 28 -14.54 11.56 11.73
C LYS A 28 -13.52 10.85 10.85
N TRP A 29 -13.43 11.20 9.57
CA TRP A 29 -12.41 10.66 8.67
C TRP A 29 -11.01 11.08 9.11
N HIS A 30 -10.78 12.37 9.37
CA HIS A 30 -9.47 12.91 9.74
C HIS A 30 -8.96 12.29 11.05
N LYS A 31 -9.83 12.16 12.06
CA LYS A 31 -9.50 11.47 13.31
C LYS A 31 -9.16 9.99 13.07
N SER A 32 -9.96 9.29 12.25
CA SER A 32 -9.74 7.89 11.92
C SER A 32 -8.40 7.67 11.24
N VAL A 33 -8.05 8.55 10.29
CA VAL A 33 -6.83 8.46 9.51
C VAL A 33 -5.62 8.87 10.34
N THR A 34 -5.74 9.89 11.21
CA THR A 34 -4.68 10.28 12.15
C THR A 34 -4.25 9.08 13.01
N ASN A 35 -5.21 8.36 13.60
CA ASN A 35 -4.93 7.20 14.44
C ASN A 35 -4.21 6.05 13.71
N THR A 36 -4.33 5.97 12.37
CA THR A 36 -3.67 4.93 11.57
C THR A 36 -2.34 5.42 10.99
N LEU A 37 -2.30 6.64 10.44
CA LEU A 37 -1.10 7.21 9.80
C LEU A 37 -0.04 7.64 10.82
N GLU A 38 -0.42 8.21 11.96
CA GLU A 38 0.54 8.67 12.96
C GLU A 38 1.37 7.50 13.50
N VAL A 39 0.75 6.33 13.71
CA VAL A 39 1.43 5.09 14.12
C VAL A 39 2.44 4.63 13.08
N VAL A 40 2.14 4.80 11.79
CA VAL A 40 3.00 4.36 10.68
C VAL A 40 4.16 5.33 10.46
N ASP A 41 3.90 6.63 10.49
CA ASP A 41 4.87 7.68 10.13
C ASP A 41 5.89 7.97 11.24
N THR A 42 5.49 7.88 12.51
CA THR A 42 6.36 8.26 13.64
C THR A 42 7.18 7.10 14.20
N SER A 43 6.89 5.87 13.76
CA SER A 43 7.52 4.66 14.29
C SER A 43 8.87 4.38 13.63
N ILE A 44 9.93 4.47 14.43
CA ILE A 44 11.30 4.04 14.05
C ILE A 44 11.32 2.57 13.66
N LEU A 45 10.53 1.72 14.32
CA LEU A 45 10.43 0.30 13.98
C LEU A 45 9.91 0.09 12.55
N TRP A 46 8.92 0.88 12.12
CA TRP A 46 8.38 0.76 10.77
C TRP A 46 9.30 1.35 9.70
N ALA A 47 9.95 2.47 10.00
CA ALA A 47 10.98 3.04 9.13
C ALA A 47 12.14 2.05 8.90
N THR A 48 12.63 1.40 9.96
CA THR A 48 13.70 0.39 9.85
C THR A 48 13.25 -0.83 9.05
N ILE A 49 12.06 -1.37 9.32
CA ILE A 49 11.50 -2.49 8.52
C ILE A 49 11.40 -2.12 7.03
N GLY A 50 10.99 -0.88 6.70
CA GLY A 50 10.95 -0.37 5.34
C GLY A 50 12.33 -0.30 4.67
N LEU A 51 13.34 0.21 5.40
CA LEU A 51 14.72 0.25 4.93
C LEU A 51 15.26 -1.15 4.63
N PHE A 52 15.08 -2.10 5.55
CA PHE A 52 15.52 -3.48 5.34
C PHE A 52 14.77 -4.16 4.20
N ALA A 53 13.48 -3.85 3.99
CA ALA A 53 12.74 -4.36 2.84
C ALA A 53 13.39 -3.92 1.51
N SER A 54 13.84 -2.66 1.44
CA SER A 54 14.59 -2.13 0.28
C SER A 54 15.93 -2.83 0.09
N LEU A 55 16.76 -2.88 1.15
CA LEU A 55 18.11 -3.48 1.12
C LEU A 55 18.07 -4.98 0.76
N LEU A 56 17.14 -5.73 1.34
CA LEU A 56 16.98 -7.17 1.08
C LEU A 56 16.19 -7.47 -0.19
N ARG A 57 15.83 -6.42 -0.95
CA ARG A 57 15.12 -6.51 -2.21
C ARG A 57 13.79 -7.26 -2.09
N MET A 58 13.09 -7.08 -0.97
CA MET A 58 11.80 -7.71 -0.70
C MET A 58 10.73 -7.25 -1.71
N PRO A 59 9.71 -8.08 -2.01
CA PRO A 59 8.64 -7.71 -2.95
C PRO A 59 7.88 -6.44 -2.55
N ASN A 60 7.69 -6.21 -1.25
CA ASN A 60 6.97 -5.07 -0.68
C ASN A 60 7.83 -3.81 -0.47
N ARG A 61 9.07 -3.78 -0.96
CA ARG A 61 10.01 -2.65 -0.78
C ARG A 61 9.49 -1.28 -1.25
N TRP A 62 8.50 -1.28 -2.14
CA TRP A 62 7.92 -0.07 -2.71
C TRP A 62 6.79 0.52 -1.88
N ASN A 63 6.25 -0.22 -0.91
CA ASN A 63 5.12 0.25 -0.11
C ASN A 63 5.48 1.52 0.66
N TRP A 64 6.61 1.51 1.37
CA TRP A 64 7.03 2.67 2.17
C TRP A 64 7.34 3.92 1.31
N PRO A 65 8.17 3.85 0.24
CA PRO A 65 8.37 4.98 -0.67
C PRO A 65 7.07 5.50 -1.30
N MET A 66 6.15 4.61 -1.68
CA MET A 66 4.84 4.99 -2.21
C MET A 66 4.05 5.81 -1.18
N PHE A 67 3.92 5.34 0.06
CA PHE A 67 3.18 6.09 1.09
C PHE A 67 3.84 7.42 1.45
N GLN A 68 5.17 7.48 1.52
CA GLN A 68 5.91 8.73 1.71
C GLN A 68 5.61 9.73 0.58
N LYS A 69 5.57 9.24 -0.67
CA LYS A 69 5.23 10.09 -1.82
C LYS A 69 3.78 10.57 -1.78
N LEU A 70 2.85 9.73 -1.36
CA LEU A 70 1.45 10.12 -1.17
C LEU A 70 1.31 11.17 -0.07
N HIS A 71 2.01 11.01 1.06
CA HIS A 71 2.05 12.01 2.13
C HIS A 71 2.58 13.36 1.66
N GLN A 72 3.63 13.34 0.83
CA GLN A 72 4.14 14.54 0.20
C GLN A 72 3.09 15.20 -0.69
N VAL A 73 2.55 14.45 -1.66
CA VAL A 73 1.70 15.02 -2.72
C VAL A 73 0.34 15.49 -2.20
N LEU A 74 -0.26 14.74 -1.28
CA LEU A 74 -1.62 15.01 -0.81
C LEU A 74 -1.66 15.99 0.35
N TYR A 75 -0.64 15.96 1.20
CA TYR A 75 -0.67 16.63 2.49
C TYR A 75 0.53 17.54 2.73
N ASP A 76 1.45 17.68 1.77
CA ASP A 76 2.72 18.40 1.95
C ASP A 76 3.46 17.96 3.22
N HIS A 77 3.51 16.65 3.44
CA HIS A 77 4.08 16.02 4.65
C HIS A 77 3.40 16.41 5.98
N ASN A 78 2.28 17.13 5.96
CA ASN A 78 1.57 17.60 7.14
C ASN A 78 0.09 17.21 7.09
N PHE A 79 -0.19 15.92 7.27
CA PHE A 79 -1.56 15.41 7.33
C PHE A 79 -2.43 16.06 8.41
N PRO A 80 -1.94 16.32 9.65
CA PRO A 80 -2.76 16.98 10.67
C PRO A 80 -3.32 18.33 10.21
N GLN A 81 -2.49 19.14 9.52
CA GLN A 81 -2.88 20.45 9.02
C GLN A 81 -3.67 20.39 7.69
N ASN A 82 -3.19 19.60 6.73
CA ASN A 82 -3.63 19.66 5.33
C ASN A 82 -4.64 18.56 4.96
N GLY A 83 -4.81 17.54 5.82
CA GLY A 83 -5.63 16.37 5.50
C GLY A 83 -7.08 16.70 5.17
N LYS A 84 -7.72 17.58 5.95
CA LYS A 84 -9.13 17.98 5.71
C LYS A 84 -9.29 18.77 4.41
N ALA A 85 -8.37 19.69 4.13
CA ALA A 85 -8.38 20.46 2.88
C ALA A 85 -8.22 19.52 1.66
N SER A 86 -7.28 18.57 1.74
CA SER A 86 -7.07 17.55 0.70
C SER A 86 -8.30 16.67 0.46
N PHE A 87 -9.01 16.29 1.54
CA PHE A 87 -10.27 15.54 1.47
C PHE A 87 -11.36 16.31 0.73
N GLU A 88 -11.62 17.55 1.12
CA GLU A 88 -12.64 18.40 0.50
C GLU A 88 -12.30 18.70 -0.97
N GLU A 89 -11.03 18.96 -1.24
CA GLU A 89 -10.54 19.18 -2.60
C GLU A 89 -10.76 17.96 -3.49
N HIS A 90 -10.48 16.75 -2.98
CA HIS A 90 -10.75 15.51 -3.71
C HIS A 90 -12.23 15.37 -4.06
N TYR A 91 -13.13 15.62 -3.09
CA TYR A 91 -14.57 15.50 -3.30
C TYR A 91 -15.07 16.53 -4.33
N ALA A 92 -14.64 17.79 -4.21
CA ALA A 92 -14.94 18.84 -5.17
C ALA A 92 -14.44 18.47 -6.58
N ARG A 93 -13.24 17.89 -6.68
CA ARG A 93 -12.67 17.46 -7.95
C ARG A 93 -13.49 16.37 -8.60
N ILE A 94 -13.84 15.30 -7.89
CA ILE A 94 -14.67 14.22 -8.44
C ILE A 94 -16.03 14.73 -8.91
N ARG A 95 -16.68 15.59 -8.13
CA ARG A 95 -17.96 16.24 -8.52
C ARG A 95 -17.84 17.10 -9.78
N SER A 96 -16.68 17.73 -10.00
CA SER A 96 -16.43 18.52 -11.21
C SER A 96 -16.10 17.67 -12.44
N LEU A 97 -15.51 16.50 -12.24
CA LEU A 97 -15.05 15.61 -13.31
C LEU A 97 -16.15 14.68 -13.83
N VAL A 98 -17.08 14.27 -12.96
CA VAL A 98 -18.08 13.24 -13.27
C VAL A 98 -19.47 13.85 -13.36
N PRO A 99 -20.18 13.72 -14.50
CA PRO A 99 -21.58 14.07 -14.63
C PRO A 99 -22.47 13.39 -13.57
N ALA A 100 -23.50 14.09 -13.11
CA ALA A 100 -24.34 13.65 -12.00
C ALA A 100 -25.08 12.32 -12.25
N ASP A 101 -25.42 12.00 -13.50
CA ASP A 101 -26.05 10.74 -13.89
C ASP A 101 -25.10 9.53 -13.79
N ARG A 102 -23.78 9.78 -13.75
CA ARG A 102 -22.73 8.76 -13.60
C ARG A 102 -22.02 8.82 -12.25
N LEU A 103 -22.46 9.66 -11.32
CA LEU A 103 -21.87 9.81 -9.99
C LEU A 103 -22.88 9.38 -8.91
N LEU A 104 -22.49 8.40 -8.11
CA LEU A 104 -23.18 8.06 -6.86
C LEU A 104 -22.35 8.54 -5.68
N GLU A 105 -22.89 9.48 -4.91
CA GLU A 105 -22.40 9.77 -3.56
C GLU A 105 -23.04 8.75 -2.60
N TYR A 106 -22.21 7.94 -1.94
CA TYR A 106 -22.67 6.75 -1.22
C TYR A 106 -22.11 6.70 0.20
N HIS A 107 -22.98 6.66 1.20
CA HIS A 107 -22.58 6.35 2.57
C HIS A 107 -22.79 4.86 2.84
N VAL A 108 -21.75 4.15 3.29
CA VAL A 108 -21.79 2.68 3.45
C VAL A 108 -22.89 2.18 4.39
N SER A 109 -23.36 3.02 5.33
CA SER A 109 -24.51 2.68 6.19
C SER A 109 -25.85 2.62 5.47
N GLU A 110 -25.94 3.09 4.23
CA GLU A 110 -27.15 2.99 3.41
C GLU A 110 -27.36 1.57 2.85
N GLY A 111 -26.38 0.68 3.02
CA GLY A 111 -26.47 -0.72 2.61
C GLY A 111 -26.43 -0.90 1.09
N TRP A 112 -26.87 -2.07 0.62
CA TRP A 112 -26.77 -2.46 -0.79
C TRP A 112 -27.72 -1.72 -1.72
N ALA A 113 -28.87 -1.26 -1.22
CA ALA A 113 -29.96 -0.75 -2.06
C ALA A 113 -29.55 0.39 -3.02
N PRO A 114 -28.96 1.52 -2.58
CA PRO A 114 -28.60 2.61 -3.49
C PRO A 114 -27.49 2.20 -4.46
N LEU A 115 -26.51 1.41 -4.00
CA LEU A 115 -25.40 0.94 -4.83
C LEU A 115 -25.89 -0.01 -5.94
N CYS A 116 -26.71 -1.00 -5.59
CA CYS A 116 -27.27 -1.96 -6.53
C CYS A 116 -28.19 -1.28 -7.56
N ALA A 117 -29.04 -0.34 -7.12
CA ALA A 117 -29.87 0.45 -8.01
C ALA A 117 -29.02 1.26 -9.00
N PHE A 118 -28.00 1.96 -8.50
CA PHE A 118 -27.08 2.73 -9.34
C PHE A 118 -26.32 1.85 -10.34
N LEU A 119 -25.90 0.65 -9.94
CA LEU A 119 -25.18 -0.29 -10.80
C LEU A 119 -26.08 -1.11 -11.73
N GLY A 120 -27.41 -1.09 -11.54
CA GLY A 120 -28.35 -1.93 -12.29
C GLY A 120 -28.19 -3.42 -11.94
N ARG A 121 -27.94 -3.75 -10.67
CA ARG A 121 -27.72 -5.11 -10.18
C ARG A 121 -28.74 -5.48 -9.11
N PRO A 122 -29.06 -6.77 -8.91
CA PRO A 122 -29.88 -7.21 -7.80
C PRO A 122 -29.15 -7.00 -6.46
N ILE A 123 -29.92 -6.84 -5.38
CA ILE A 123 -29.39 -6.86 -4.02
C ILE A 123 -28.97 -8.31 -3.69
N PRO A 124 -27.80 -8.54 -3.07
CA PRO A 124 -27.39 -9.88 -2.62
C PRO A 124 -28.40 -10.54 -1.67
N GLU A 125 -28.53 -11.87 -1.73
CA GLU A 125 -29.53 -12.62 -0.95
C GLU A 125 -29.30 -12.54 0.58
N ASP A 126 -28.04 -12.53 1.02
CA ASP A 126 -27.67 -12.38 2.42
C ASP A 126 -27.88 -10.95 2.94
N ASN A 127 -27.90 -9.97 2.04
CA ASN A 127 -28.03 -8.53 2.28
C ASN A 127 -27.12 -8.02 3.41
N ASP A 128 -26.01 -8.72 3.67
CA ASP A 128 -25.07 -8.35 4.72
C ASP A 128 -24.09 -7.32 4.15
N THR A 129 -24.21 -6.08 4.60
CA THR A 129 -23.31 -5.01 4.12
C THR A 129 -22.02 -5.08 4.93
N PRO A 130 -20.85 -5.23 4.30
CA PRO A 130 -19.62 -5.46 5.04
C PRO A 130 -19.13 -4.22 5.80
N PHE A 131 -18.92 -4.37 7.11
CA PHE A 131 -18.32 -3.35 8.00
C PHE A 131 -16.98 -3.83 8.59
N ILE A 132 -16.05 -4.23 7.73
CA ILE A 132 -14.88 -5.09 8.05
C ILE A 132 -13.51 -4.37 8.20
N ASN A 133 -13.52 -3.06 8.41
CA ASN A 133 -12.30 -2.22 8.51
C ASN A 133 -12.40 -1.22 9.67
N GLN A 134 -12.74 -1.69 10.86
CA GLN A 134 -12.72 -0.86 12.06
C GLN A 134 -11.27 -0.59 12.50
N THR A 135 -11.01 0.57 13.13
CA THR A 135 -9.65 1.02 13.48
C THR A 135 -8.88 0.01 14.34
N SER A 136 -9.53 -0.63 15.32
CA SER A 136 -8.91 -1.66 16.16
C SER A 136 -8.42 -2.86 15.34
N GLU A 137 -9.26 -3.37 14.43
CA GLU A 137 -8.90 -4.48 13.56
C GLU A 137 -7.78 -4.12 12.58
N ILE A 138 -7.74 -2.87 12.10
CA ILE A 138 -6.67 -2.38 11.24
C ILE A 138 -5.33 -2.41 11.99
N ASN A 139 -5.30 -1.93 13.23
CA ASN A 139 -4.07 -1.90 14.02
C ASN A 139 -3.52 -3.31 14.26
N ASP A 140 -4.38 -4.27 14.59
CA ASP A 140 -4.00 -5.66 14.76
C ASP A 140 -3.48 -6.27 13.45
N LYS A 141 -4.18 -6.03 12.33
CA LYS A 141 -3.75 -6.47 10.99
C LYS A 141 -2.40 -5.88 10.60
N LEU A 142 -2.16 -4.60 10.90
CA LEU A 142 -0.88 -3.94 10.63
C LEU A 142 0.24 -4.60 11.43
N LEU A 143 0.04 -4.84 12.73
CA LEU A 143 1.02 -5.54 13.58
C LEU A 143 1.34 -6.94 13.04
N THR A 144 0.31 -7.73 12.68
CA THR A 144 0.50 -9.06 12.09
C THR A 144 1.29 -8.98 10.80
N MET A 145 0.92 -8.09 9.88
CA MET A 145 1.61 -7.90 8.60
C MET A 145 3.08 -7.53 8.81
N HIS A 146 3.38 -6.64 9.76
CA HIS A 146 4.76 -6.26 10.05
C HIS A 146 5.58 -7.41 10.66
N MET A 147 4.99 -8.20 11.55
CA MET A 147 5.64 -9.38 12.12
C MET A 147 5.95 -10.43 11.06
N GLU A 148 5.03 -10.65 10.12
CA GLU A 148 5.27 -11.53 8.96
C GLU A 148 6.38 -10.99 8.06
N ASN A 149 6.41 -9.69 7.81
CA ASN A 149 7.47 -9.06 7.04
C ASN A 149 8.83 -9.24 7.71
N LEU A 150 8.92 -9.07 9.04
CA LEU A 150 10.15 -9.27 9.79
C LEU A 150 10.64 -10.72 9.71
N LYS A 151 9.73 -11.71 9.86
CA LYS A 151 10.05 -13.13 9.67
C LYS A 151 10.57 -13.41 8.26
N ALA A 152 9.94 -12.83 7.25
CA ALA A 152 10.34 -13.00 5.85
C ALA A 152 11.71 -12.37 5.57
N GLN A 153 12.00 -11.19 6.13
CA GLN A 153 13.31 -10.56 6.08
C GLN A 153 14.38 -11.43 6.74
N GLY A 154 14.11 -11.97 7.94
CA GLY A 154 15.01 -12.89 8.63
C GLY A 154 15.34 -14.13 7.79
N LYS A 155 14.31 -14.76 7.20
CA LYS A 155 14.49 -15.89 6.27
C LYS A 155 15.35 -15.50 5.05
N ARG A 156 15.15 -14.29 4.50
CA ARG A 156 15.93 -13.79 3.37
C ARG A 156 17.39 -13.60 3.72
N VAL A 157 17.69 -13.04 4.90
CA VAL A 157 19.06 -12.90 5.41
C VAL A 157 19.72 -14.26 5.57
N LEU A 158 19.04 -15.23 6.21
CA LEU A 158 19.56 -16.59 6.37
C LEU A 158 19.90 -17.24 5.03
N ASN A 159 19.04 -17.09 4.03
CA ASN A 159 19.30 -17.58 2.68
C ASN A 159 20.52 -16.92 2.05
N ILE A 160 20.66 -15.59 2.16
CA ILE A 160 21.82 -14.85 1.63
C ILE A 160 23.10 -15.36 2.30
N CYS A 161 23.11 -15.51 3.62
CA CYS A 161 24.25 -16.04 4.35
C CYS A 161 24.61 -17.46 3.91
N ALA A 162 23.61 -18.34 3.75
CA ALA A 162 23.82 -19.71 3.29
C ALA A 162 24.43 -19.77 1.88
N TYR A 163 23.92 -18.98 0.94
CA TYR A 163 24.47 -18.90 -0.42
C TYR A 163 25.88 -18.28 -0.45
N ALA A 164 26.14 -17.26 0.38
CA ALA A 164 27.47 -16.66 0.49
C ALA A 164 28.49 -17.64 1.07
N ALA A 165 28.13 -18.37 2.12
CA ALA A 165 28.98 -19.42 2.71
C ALA A 165 29.25 -20.55 1.70
N LEU A 166 28.22 -21.01 1.00
CA LEU A 166 28.37 -22.02 -0.05
C LEU A 166 29.29 -21.54 -1.18
N ALA A 167 29.08 -20.32 -1.68
CA ALA A 167 29.92 -19.73 -2.72
C ALA A 167 31.38 -19.61 -2.29
N TRP A 168 31.62 -19.20 -1.04
CA TRP A 168 32.96 -19.12 -0.47
C TRP A 168 33.62 -20.51 -0.35
N LEU A 169 32.89 -21.52 0.12
CA LEU A 169 33.39 -22.90 0.19
C LEU A 169 33.73 -23.45 -1.20
N VAL A 170 32.87 -23.22 -2.20
CA VAL A 170 33.12 -23.61 -3.59
C VAL A 170 34.36 -22.89 -4.15
N ALA A 171 34.51 -21.59 -3.89
CA ALA A 171 35.68 -20.83 -4.31
C ALA A 171 36.97 -21.36 -3.67
N GLN A 172 36.94 -21.78 -2.40
CA GLN A 172 38.08 -22.44 -1.76
C GLN A 172 38.41 -23.80 -2.38
N ALA A 173 37.40 -24.63 -2.64
CA ALA A 173 37.59 -25.95 -3.24
C ALA A 173 38.16 -25.86 -4.67
N LEU A 174 37.77 -24.84 -5.44
CA LEU A 174 38.25 -24.61 -6.81
C LEU A 174 39.61 -23.91 -6.89
N ARG A 175 40.03 -23.19 -5.84
CA ARG A 175 41.31 -22.46 -5.79
C ARG A 175 42.52 -23.28 -6.28
N PRO A 176 42.81 -24.49 -5.75
CA PRO A 176 43.97 -25.27 -6.19
C PRO A 176 43.87 -25.78 -7.63
N VAL A 177 42.67 -25.90 -8.20
CA VAL A 177 42.46 -26.29 -9.61
C VAL A 177 42.79 -25.12 -10.53
N LEU A 178 42.33 -23.92 -10.18
CA LEU A 178 42.58 -22.70 -10.92
C LEU A 178 44.07 -22.31 -10.91
N GLU A 179 44.74 -22.44 -9.75
CA GLU A 179 46.18 -22.18 -9.63
C GLU A 179 47.01 -23.13 -10.51
N ARG A 180 46.65 -24.41 -10.61
CA ARG A 180 47.32 -25.38 -11.49
C ARG A 180 47.11 -25.10 -12.99
N GLN A 181 45.96 -24.57 -13.38
CA GLN A 181 45.72 -24.20 -14.78
C GLN A 181 46.49 -22.93 -15.18
N ASN A 182 46.52 -21.92 -14.31
CA ASN A 182 47.32 -20.72 -14.55
C ASN A 182 48.82 -21.00 -14.59
N GLY A 183 49.32 -21.93 -13.78
CA GLY A 183 50.73 -22.36 -13.83
C GLY A 183 51.14 -23.06 -15.14
N ARG A 184 50.19 -23.62 -15.91
CA ARG A 184 50.46 -24.25 -17.23
C ARG A 184 50.47 -23.28 -18.40
N LEU A 185 49.99 -22.04 -18.23
CA LEU A 185 49.95 -21.03 -19.29
C LEU A 185 51.26 -20.24 -19.42
N TRP A 186 52.22 -20.44 -18.51
CA TRP A 186 53.52 -19.74 -18.46
C TRP A 186 54.74 -20.68 -18.56
N MET A 187 54.53 -21.95 -18.94
CA MET A 187 55.55 -22.93 -19.33
C MET A 187 55.36 -23.29 -20.79
#